data_AF-A0A3C1RET6-F1
#
_entry.id   AF-A0A3C1RET6-F1
#
_cell.length_a   1.000
_cell.length_b   1.000
_cell.length_c   1.000
_cell.angle_alpha   90.00
_cell.angle_beta   90.00
_cell.angle_gamma   90.00
#
_symmetry.space_group_name_H-M   'P 1'
#
loop_
_entity.id
_entity.type
_entity.pdbx_description
1 polymer ?
#
loop_
_entity_poly.entity_id
_entity_poly.type
_entity_poly.pdbx_seq_one_letter_code
_entity_poly.pdbx_strand_id
1 'polypeptide(L)'
;MTPEIIAEIRNWTLLLIGTIGAIITLKSFVANNRQRRIENTYKTIEYLRKHISAEQINTFIELYQANNPLGVPGNEFHLKNGEIDTIENMFSEGGCGNGNIHNMIEVFNLISKSLIKHDLEEELIWYEYGQLMLTCYKWTYYLEINKTKGVDLSKREEMNDKEYKAFLGMWHDQLTGMNRFFYDFNLYMKKAIIKLSDRPMKYYTYAE
;
A
#
# COMPACT_ATOMS: atom_id res chain seq x y z
N MET A 1 -28.20 62.05 13.31
CA MET A 1 -28.32 60.63 12.89
C MET A 1 -29.37 60.00 13.77
N THR A 2 -30.39 59.35 13.21
CA THR A 2 -31.48 58.76 14.01
C THR A 2 -31.03 57.46 14.68
N PRO A 3 -31.61 57.06 15.83
CA PRO A 3 -31.28 55.81 16.51
C PRO A 3 -31.41 54.57 15.62
N GLU A 4 -32.35 54.59 14.68
CA GLU A 4 -32.60 53.51 13.71
C GLU A 4 -31.42 53.32 12.74
N ILE A 5 -30.89 54.41 12.19
CA ILE A 5 -29.72 54.37 11.28
C ILE A 5 -28.50 53.82 12.02
N ILE A 6 -28.30 54.20 13.30
CA ILE A 6 -27.20 53.69 14.14
C ILE A 6 -27.34 52.17 14.34
N ALA A 7 -28.55 51.68 14.60
CA ALA A 7 -28.82 50.26 14.78
C ALA A 7 -28.61 49.44 13.49
N GLU A 8 -29.02 49.99 12.35
CA GLU A 8 -28.84 49.34 11.04
C GLU A 8 -27.36 49.24 10.67
N ILE A 9 -26.59 50.34 10.81
CA ILE A 9 -25.13 50.33 10.58
C ILE A 9 -24.44 49.30 11.48
N ARG A 10 -24.83 49.22 12.76
CA ARG A 10 -24.30 48.21 13.69
C ARG A 10 -24.57 46.78 13.21
N ASN A 11 -25.79 46.49 12.76
CA ASN A 11 -26.17 45.15 12.31
C ASN A 11 -25.40 44.74 11.04
N TRP A 12 -25.27 45.65 10.07
CA TRP A 12 -24.45 45.41 8.87
C TRP A 12 -22.97 45.23 9.21
N THR A 13 -22.46 45.98 10.19
CA THR A 13 -21.07 45.84 10.67
C THR A 13 -20.85 44.48 11.33
N LEU A 14 -21.77 44.04 12.19
CA LEU A 14 -21.71 42.72 12.82
C LEU A 14 -21.79 41.59 11.80
N LEU A 15 -22.65 41.72 10.78
CA LEU A 15 -22.76 40.76 9.69
C LEU A 15 -21.44 40.66 8.90
N LEU A 16 -20.81 41.81 8.60
CA LEU A 16 -19.55 41.85 7.88
C LEU A 16 -18.41 41.21 8.69
N ILE A 17 -18.28 41.56 9.98
CA ILE A 17 -17.28 40.95 10.87
C ILE A 17 -17.52 39.45 11.02
N GLY A 18 -18.76 39.02 11.21
CA GLY A 18 -19.13 37.60 11.31
C GLY A 18 -18.78 36.82 10.05
N THR A 19 -19.05 37.40 8.87
CA THR A 19 -18.72 36.78 7.57
C THR A 19 -17.21 36.63 7.38
N ILE A 20 -16.43 37.67 7.71
CA ILE A 20 -14.97 37.61 7.66
C ILE A 20 -14.43 36.56 8.63
N GLY A 21 -14.94 36.51 9.87
CA GLY A 21 -14.56 35.51 10.86
C GLY A 21 -14.85 34.07 10.42
N ALA A 22 -16.00 33.84 9.78
CA ALA A 22 -16.36 32.54 9.22
C ALA A 22 -15.40 32.10 8.10
N ILE A 23 -15.05 33.01 7.18
CA ILE A 23 -14.10 32.73 6.09
C ILE A 23 -12.72 32.38 6.65
N ILE A 24 -12.23 33.15 7.64
CA ILE A 24 -10.94 32.89 8.29
C ILE A 24 -10.96 31.52 8.96
N THR A 25 -12.03 31.20 9.70
CA THR A 25 -12.18 29.92 10.40
C THR A 25 -12.15 28.75 9.43
N LEU A 26 -12.86 28.84 8.30
CA LEU A 26 -12.86 27.80 7.26
C LEU A 26 -11.47 27.62 6.65
N LYS A 27 -10.78 28.71 6.30
CA LYS A 27 -9.41 28.64 5.77
C LYS A 27 -8.45 28.02 6.77
N SER A 28 -8.52 28.42 8.03
CA SER A 28 -7.71 27.85 9.12
C SER A 28 -7.99 26.37 9.34
N PHE A 29 -9.25 25.94 9.25
CA PHE A 29 -9.63 24.53 9.37
C PHE A 29 -9.01 23.69 8.25
N VAL A 30 -9.11 24.13 6.99
CA VAL A 30 -8.50 23.44 5.84
C VAL A 30 -6.97 23.39 5.98
N ALA A 31 -6.35 24.51 6.34
CA ALA A 31 -4.90 24.58 6.55
C ALA A 31 -4.43 23.65 7.68
N ASN A 32 -5.15 23.59 8.80
CA ASN A 32 -4.84 22.71 9.93
C ASN A 32 -4.95 21.22 9.53
N ASN A 33 -5.99 20.85 8.78
CA ASN A 33 -6.13 19.47 8.30
C ASN A 33 -4.99 19.08 7.34
N ARG A 34 -4.60 19.98 6.43
CA ARG A 34 -3.43 19.76 5.56
C ARG A 34 -2.15 19.61 6.38
N GLN A 35 -1.94 20.45 7.38
CA GLN A 35 -0.77 20.39 8.25
C GLN A 35 -0.70 19.05 9.00
N ARG A 36 -1.82 18.58 9.56
CA ARG A 36 -1.91 17.27 10.22
C ARG A 36 -1.57 16.12 9.28
N ARG A 37 -2.08 16.17 8.06
CA ARG A 37 -1.79 15.16 7.03
C ARG A 37 -0.30 15.11 6.71
N ILE A 38 0.34 16.27 6.54
CA ILE A 38 1.79 16.38 6.32
C ILE A 38 2.58 15.83 7.52
N GLU A 39 2.22 16.21 8.75
CA GLU A 39 2.88 15.73 9.97
C GLU A 39 2.76 14.22 10.13
N ASN A 40 1.56 13.66 9.92
CA ASN A 40 1.32 12.22 9.94
C ASN A 40 2.17 11.52 8.88
N THR A 41 2.28 12.11 7.67
CA THR A 41 3.10 11.56 6.59
C THR A 41 4.56 11.47 6.98
N TYR A 42 5.14 12.52 7.57
CA TYR A 42 6.53 12.48 8.02
C TYR A 42 6.75 11.45 9.12
N LYS A 43 5.83 11.34 10.09
CA LYS A 43 5.88 10.28 11.12
C LYS A 43 5.80 8.89 10.49
N THR A 44 4.96 8.71 9.48
CA THR A 44 4.87 7.44 8.73
C THR A 44 6.15 7.16 7.95
N ILE A 45 6.74 8.15 7.27
CA ILE A 45 8.03 7.97 6.58
C ILE A 45 9.12 7.58 7.57
N GLU A 46 9.19 8.23 8.73
CA GLU A 46 10.13 7.87 9.78
C GLU A 46 9.89 6.46 10.31
N TYR A 47 8.63 6.07 10.49
CA TYR A 47 8.25 4.71 10.84
C TYR A 47 8.74 3.71 9.77
N LEU A 48 8.49 3.97 8.49
CA LEU A 48 8.97 3.13 7.39
C LEU A 48 10.49 3.02 7.40
N ARG A 49 11.22 4.13 7.57
CA ARG A 49 12.70 4.13 7.63
C ARG A 49 13.25 3.29 8.78
N LYS A 50 12.52 3.21 9.89
CA LYS A 50 12.90 2.40 11.06
C LYS A 50 12.61 0.91 10.89
N HIS A 51 11.58 0.55 10.11
CA HIS A 51 11.07 -0.82 10.00
C HIS A 51 11.40 -1.50 8.68
N ILE A 52 11.85 -0.73 7.68
CA ILE A 52 12.41 -1.24 6.42
C ILE A 52 13.93 -1.09 6.52
N SER A 53 14.60 -2.16 6.92
CA SER A 53 16.04 -2.19 7.12
C SER A 53 16.81 -2.14 5.79
N ALA A 54 18.09 -1.75 5.85
CA ALA A 54 18.97 -1.81 4.68
C ALA A 54 19.10 -3.23 4.12
N GLU A 55 19.05 -4.25 4.98
CA GLU A 55 19.07 -5.66 4.58
C GLU A 55 17.83 -6.03 3.74
N GLN A 56 16.65 -5.57 4.14
CA GLN A 56 15.42 -5.79 3.39
C GLN A 56 15.45 -5.08 2.04
N ILE A 57 16.02 -3.87 1.99
CA ILE A 57 16.22 -3.11 0.73
C ILE A 57 17.22 -3.83 -0.18
N ASN A 58 18.32 -4.35 0.34
CA ASN A 58 19.30 -5.10 -0.44
C ASN A 58 18.70 -6.39 -1.00
N THR A 59 17.96 -7.15 -0.17
CA THR A 59 17.21 -8.34 -0.59
C THR A 59 16.21 -7.97 -1.70
N PHE A 60 15.50 -6.86 -1.55
CA PHE A 60 14.61 -6.35 -2.58
C PHE A 60 15.35 -6.09 -3.90
N ILE A 61 16.49 -5.40 -3.86
CA ILE A 61 17.27 -5.06 -5.07
C ILE A 61 17.71 -6.34 -5.79
N GLU A 62 18.18 -7.34 -5.03
CA GLU A 62 18.59 -8.64 -5.56
C GLU A 62 17.44 -9.35 -6.28
N LEU A 63 16.28 -9.46 -5.62
CA LEU A 63 15.10 -10.12 -6.20
C LEU A 63 14.49 -9.32 -7.35
N TYR A 64 14.47 -8.00 -7.26
CA TYR A 64 14.00 -7.13 -8.33
C TYR A 64 14.81 -7.33 -9.61
N GLN A 65 16.12 -7.54 -9.50
CA GLN A 65 16.97 -7.85 -10.65
C GLN A 65 16.83 -9.29 -11.12
N ALA A 66 16.74 -10.24 -10.19
CA ALA A 66 16.53 -11.65 -10.48
C ALA A 66 15.19 -11.93 -11.20
N ASN A 67 14.18 -11.08 -10.97
CA ASN A 67 12.86 -11.12 -11.61
C ASN A 67 12.76 -10.24 -12.88
N ASN A 68 13.85 -9.60 -13.28
CA ASN A 68 13.91 -8.69 -14.43
C ASN A 68 15.06 -8.92 -15.45
N PRO A 69 15.58 -10.14 -15.71
CA PRO A 69 16.43 -10.37 -16.88
C PRO A 69 15.60 -10.41 -18.17
N LEU A 70 16.17 -9.93 -19.28
CA LEU A 70 15.59 -10.07 -20.62
C LEU A 70 15.34 -11.56 -20.93
N GLY A 71 14.08 -11.96 -21.13
CA GLY A 71 13.71 -13.32 -21.53
C GLY A 71 13.31 -14.26 -20.39
N VAL A 72 13.21 -13.78 -19.15
CA VAL A 72 12.78 -14.58 -17.99
C VAL A 72 11.27 -14.46 -17.73
N PRO A 73 10.58 -15.56 -17.38
CA PRO A 73 9.17 -15.49 -16.96
C PRO A 73 8.98 -14.56 -15.77
N GLY A 74 7.97 -13.69 -15.82
CA GLY A 74 7.73 -12.67 -14.78
C GLY A 74 7.40 -13.20 -13.39
N ASN A 75 7.26 -14.52 -13.22
CA ASN A 75 7.02 -15.20 -11.96
C ASN A 75 8.25 -15.94 -11.41
N GLU A 76 9.39 -15.89 -12.08
CA GLU A 76 10.62 -16.56 -11.66
C GLU A 76 11.65 -15.55 -11.13
N PHE A 77 12.48 -16.02 -10.21
CA PHE A 77 13.66 -15.32 -9.69
C PHE A 77 14.90 -16.14 -10.07
N HIS A 78 15.73 -15.60 -10.96
CA HIS A 78 16.99 -16.25 -11.37
C HIS A 78 18.11 -15.74 -10.47
N LEU A 79 18.42 -16.52 -9.43
CA LEU A 79 19.34 -16.12 -8.36
C LEU A 79 20.80 -16.26 -8.81
N LYS A 80 21.70 -15.50 -8.17
CA LYS A 80 23.13 -15.47 -8.53
C LYS A 80 23.86 -16.81 -8.35
N ASN A 81 23.34 -17.68 -7.50
CA ASN A 81 23.85 -19.04 -7.28
C ASN A 81 23.41 -20.04 -8.37
N GLY A 82 22.61 -19.59 -9.36
CA GLY A 82 22.07 -20.43 -10.43
C GLY A 82 20.77 -21.13 -10.06
N GLU A 83 20.25 -20.95 -8.84
CA GLU A 83 18.94 -21.46 -8.45
C GLU A 83 17.81 -20.60 -9.03
N ILE A 84 16.71 -21.25 -9.33
CA ILE A 84 15.47 -20.61 -9.79
C ILE A 84 14.44 -20.79 -8.69
N ASP A 85 13.93 -19.67 -8.17
CA ASP A 85 12.78 -19.64 -7.28
C ASP A 85 11.58 -18.99 -7.99
N THR A 86 10.39 -19.05 -7.39
CA THR A 86 9.16 -18.54 -7.97
C THR A 86 8.40 -17.63 -7.02
N ILE A 87 7.55 -16.75 -7.54
CA ILE A 87 6.67 -15.91 -6.72
C ILE A 87 5.78 -16.78 -5.82
N GLU A 88 5.31 -17.93 -6.31
CA GLU A 88 4.51 -18.90 -5.55
C GLU A 88 5.21 -19.39 -4.28
N ASN A 89 6.53 -19.63 -4.35
CA ASN A 89 7.36 -20.12 -3.26
C ASN A 89 8.05 -19.00 -2.47
N MET A 90 7.98 -17.75 -2.94
CA MET A 90 8.71 -16.62 -2.35
C MET A 90 8.49 -16.45 -0.84
N PHE A 91 7.29 -16.78 -0.35
CA PHE A 91 6.92 -16.70 1.07
C PHE A 91 6.86 -18.05 1.80
N SER A 92 7.25 -19.16 1.16
CA SER A 92 7.34 -20.45 1.84
C SER A 92 8.57 -20.51 2.76
N GLU A 93 8.61 -21.51 3.65
CA GLU A 93 9.84 -21.81 4.38
C GLU A 93 10.99 -22.06 3.40
N GLY A 94 12.10 -21.34 3.58
CA GLY A 94 13.26 -21.39 2.67
C GLY A 94 13.11 -20.59 1.35
N GLY A 95 11.96 -19.96 1.10
CA GLY A 95 11.73 -19.13 -0.09
C GLY A 95 12.57 -17.85 -0.10
N CYS A 96 12.92 -17.38 -1.29
CA CYS A 96 13.86 -16.27 -1.49
C CYS A 96 13.41 -14.92 -0.89
N GLY A 97 12.10 -14.72 -0.68
CA GLY A 97 11.55 -13.51 -0.08
C GLY A 97 11.08 -13.70 1.37
N ASN A 98 11.25 -14.88 1.96
CA ASN A 98 10.79 -15.17 3.31
C ASN A 98 11.58 -14.34 4.34
N GLY A 99 10.87 -13.81 5.35
CA GLY A 99 11.41 -12.83 6.29
C GLY A 99 11.49 -11.43 5.69
N ASN A 100 12.45 -11.17 4.80
CA ASN A 100 12.79 -9.79 4.42
C ASN A 100 11.71 -9.09 3.58
N ILE A 101 11.30 -9.69 2.46
CA ILE A 101 10.23 -9.13 1.60
C ILE A 101 8.87 -9.26 2.30
N HIS A 102 8.66 -10.38 3.00
CA HIS A 102 7.46 -10.60 3.80
C HIS A 102 7.21 -9.44 4.77
N ASN A 103 8.19 -9.15 5.64
CA ASN A 103 8.08 -8.08 6.65
C ASN A 103 7.92 -6.69 5.99
N MET A 104 8.56 -6.45 4.84
CA MET A 104 8.40 -5.20 4.10
C MET A 104 6.94 -5.02 3.64
N ILE A 105 6.31 -6.08 3.14
CA ILE A 105 4.90 -6.06 2.74
C ILE A 105 3.97 -5.88 3.94
N GLU A 106 4.27 -6.49 5.10
CA GLU A 106 3.47 -6.26 6.31
C GLU A 106 3.46 -4.79 6.71
N VAL A 107 4.63 -4.16 6.66
CA VAL A 107 4.80 -2.74 6.96
C VAL A 107 4.01 -1.88 5.96
N PHE A 108 4.05 -2.21 4.66
CA PHE A 108 3.22 -1.52 3.67
C PHE A 108 1.72 -1.75 3.88
N ASN A 109 1.31 -2.97 4.21
CA ASN A 109 -0.08 -3.32 4.51
C ASN A 109 -0.59 -2.52 5.73
N LEU A 110 0.24 -2.37 6.75
CA LEU A 110 -0.10 -1.59 7.94
C LEU A 110 -0.39 -0.12 7.61
N ILE A 111 0.48 0.53 6.83
CA ILE A 111 0.30 1.95 6.48
C ILE A 111 -0.80 2.18 5.43
N SER A 112 -1.16 1.14 4.67
CA SER A 112 -2.15 1.23 3.60
C SER A 112 -3.53 1.63 4.11
N LYS A 113 -3.88 1.30 5.36
CA LYS A 113 -5.12 1.78 5.99
C LYS A 113 -5.20 3.30 6.06
N SER A 114 -4.09 3.97 6.42
CA SER A 114 -4.02 5.44 6.49
C SER A 114 -3.99 6.07 5.10
N LEU A 115 -3.34 5.41 4.14
CA LEU A 115 -3.35 5.82 2.73
C LEU A 115 -4.77 5.75 2.12
N ILE A 116 -5.52 4.67 2.38
CA ILE A 116 -6.91 4.50 1.92
C ILE A 116 -7.83 5.57 2.51
N LYS A 117 -7.59 5.99 3.75
CA LYS A 117 -8.37 7.04 4.43
C LYS A 117 -7.97 8.46 4.02
N HIS A 118 -6.95 8.62 3.19
CA HIS A 118 -6.37 9.92 2.81
C HIS A 118 -5.83 10.72 4.01
N ASP A 119 -5.40 10.02 5.06
CA ASP A 119 -4.78 10.61 6.26
C ASP A 119 -3.30 10.97 6.05
N LEU A 120 -2.74 10.62 4.88
CA LEU A 120 -1.35 10.86 4.46
C LEU A 120 -1.28 11.55 3.10
N GLU A 121 -0.19 12.27 2.84
CA GLU A 121 0.18 12.78 1.52
C GLU A 121 0.80 11.63 0.71
N GLU A 122 -0.03 10.94 -0.07
CA GLU A 122 0.35 9.77 -0.87
C GLU A 122 1.56 10.03 -1.77
N GLU A 123 1.69 11.24 -2.32
CA GLU A 123 2.78 11.61 -3.23
C GLU A 123 4.16 11.57 -2.54
N LEU A 124 4.25 11.92 -1.25
CA LEU A 124 5.51 11.86 -0.51
C LEU A 124 5.89 10.42 -0.19
N ILE A 125 4.91 9.58 0.15
CA ILE A 125 5.14 8.13 0.36
C ILE A 125 5.57 7.47 -0.95
N TRP A 126 4.90 7.80 -2.05
CA TRP A 126 5.24 7.30 -3.38
C TRP A 126 6.62 7.76 -3.84
N TYR A 127 6.96 9.02 -3.58
CA TYR A 127 8.29 9.52 -3.91
C TYR A 127 9.39 8.70 -3.23
N GLU A 128 9.25 8.39 -1.94
CA GLU A 128 10.27 7.65 -1.19
C GLU A 128 10.24 6.13 -1.46
N TYR A 129 9.06 5.51 -1.51
CA TYR A 129 8.89 4.05 -1.49
C TYR A 129 8.17 3.48 -2.71
N GLY A 130 7.83 4.29 -3.71
CA GLY A 130 6.97 3.92 -4.85
C GLY A 130 7.46 2.69 -5.61
N GLN A 131 8.76 2.57 -5.88
CA GLN A 131 9.30 1.40 -6.58
C GLN A 131 9.18 0.11 -5.74
N LEU A 132 9.50 0.19 -4.45
CA LEU A 132 9.37 -0.93 -3.51
C LEU A 132 7.91 -1.39 -3.46
N MET A 133 6.98 -0.46 -3.25
CA MET A 133 5.54 -0.74 -3.21
C MET A 133 5.03 -1.31 -4.54
N LEU A 134 5.42 -0.72 -5.67
CA LEU A 134 4.98 -1.17 -6.99
C LEU A 134 5.42 -2.60 -7.28
N THR A 135 6.68 -2.93 -7.04
CA THR A 135 7.22 -4.26 -7.30
C THR A 135 6.63 -5.28 -6.32
N CYS A 136 6.58 -4.98 -5.01
CA CYS A 136 5.91 -5.84 -4.04
C CYS A 136 4.46 -6.11 -4.41
N TYR A 137 3.74 -5.08 -4.89
CA TYR A 137 2.37 -5.24 -5.37
C TYR A 137 2.26 -6.17 -6.58
N LYS A 138 3.18 -6.11 -7.54
CA LYS A 138 3.18 -7.04 -8.68
C LYS A 138 3.26 -8.49 -8.20
N TRP A 139 4.13 -8.77 -7.23
CA TRP A 139 4.28 -10.10 -6.66
C TRP A 139 3.04 -10.56 -5.88
N THR A 140 2.51 -9.71 -5.00
CA THR A 140 1.31 -10.06 -4.20
C THR A 140 0.05 -10.14 -5.05
N TYR A 141 -0.09 -9.31 -6.08
CA TYR A 141 -1.21 -9.35 -7.03
C TYR A 141 -1.17 -10.61 -7.89
N TYR A 142 0.02 -11.03 -8.33
CA TYR A 142 0.21 -12.30 -9.03
C TYR A 142 -0.26 -13.48 -8.17
N LEU A 143 0.11 -13.51 -6.88
CA LEU A 143 -0.38 -14.51 -5.93
C LEU A 143 -1.90 -14.46 -5.74
N GLU A 144 -2.50 -13.27 -5.65
CA GLU A 144 -3.94 -13.07 -5.52
C GLU A 144 -4.68 -13.71 -6.72
N ILE A 145 -4.20 -13.47 -7.95
CA ILE A 145 -4.80 -14.00 -9.19
C ILE A 145 -4.57 -15.50 -9.36
N ASN A 146 -3.34 -15.98 -9.20
CA ASN A 146 -3.03 -17.39 -9.47
C ASN A 146 -3.71 -18.31 -8.46
N LYS A 147 -3.90 -17.86 -7.23
CA LYS A 147 -4.69 -18.61 -6.25
C LYS A 147 -6.16 -18.68 -6.61
N THR A 148 -6.74 -17.65 -7.25
CA THR A 148 -8.12 -17.73 -7.73
C THR A 148 -8.30 -18.77 -8.85
N LYS A 149 -7.22 -19.10 -9.58
CA LYS A 149 -7.21 -20.12 -10.65
C LYS A 149 -6.88 -21.54 -10.15
N GLY A 150 -6.21 -21.67 -9.00
CA GLY A 150 -5.71 -22.94 -8.48
C GLY A 150 -6.70 -23.82 -7.70
N VAL A 151 -8.01 -23.52 -7.71
CA VAL A 151 -9.00 -24.47 -7.19
C VAL A 151 -9.11 -25.62 -8.18
N ASP A 152 -8.51 -26.74 -7.84
CA ASP A 152 -8.68 -27.97 -8.58
C ASP A 152 -10.08 -28.56 -8.30
N LEU A 153 -11.07 -28.10 -9.07
CA LEU A 153 -12.46 -28.52 -8.93
C LEU A 153 -12.67 -30.01 -9.29
N SER A 154 -11.73 -30.66 -9.99
CA SER A 154 -11.85 -32.09 -10.30
C SER A 154 -11.68 -32.98 -9.07
N LYS A 155 -11.04 -32.50 -7.99
CA LYS A 155 -10.96 -33.21 -6.70
C LYS A 155 -12.32 -33.46 -6.04
N ARG A 156 -13.39 -32.81 -6.53
CA ARG A 156 -14.76 -33.12 -6.11
C ARG A 156 -15.13 -34.58 -6.36
N GLU A 157 -14.62 -35.17 -7.44
CA GLU A 157 -14.95 -36.54 -7.84
C GLU A 157 -14.27 -37.59 -6.97
N GLU A 158 -13.21 -37.21 -6.25
CA GLU A 158 -12.39 -38.09 -5.40
C GLU A 158 -12.76 -38.04 -3.92
N MET A 159 -13.62 -37.11 -3.50
CA MET A 159 -13.93 -36.82 -2.09
C MET A 159 -15.42 -36.96 -1.80
N ASN A 160 -15.77 -37.46 -0.61
CA ASN A 160 -17.16 -37.38 -0.15
C ASN A 160 -17.55 -35.93 0.22
N ASP A 161 -18.85 -35.65 0.36
CA ASP A 161 -19.34 -34.27 0.56
C ASP A 161 -18.80 -33.60 1.85
N LYS A 162 -18.49 -34.39 2.88
CA LYS A 162 -17.91 -33.90 4.14
C LYS A 162 -16.42 -33.56 3.97
N GLU A 163 -15.67 -34.42 3.30
CA GLU A 163 -14.26 -34.20 2.96
C GLU A 163 -14.08 -33.01 2.02
N TYR A 164 -14.93 -32.90 0.99
CA TYR A 164 -14.89 -31.79 0.06
C TYR A 164 -15.21 -30.45 0.75
N LYS A 165 -16.20 -30.42 1.66
CA LYS A 165 -16.49 -29.23 2.47
C LYS A 165 -15.34 -28.86 3.40
N ALA A 166 -14.67 -29.84 4.01
CA ALA A 166 -13.50 -29.61 4.84
C ALA A 166 -12.30 -29.09 4.01
N PHE A 167 -12.08 -29.67 2.83
CA PHE A 167 -11.06 -29.23 1.86
C PHE A 167 -11.31 -27.78 1.43
N LEU A 168 -12.54 -27.43 1.05
CA LEU A 168 -12.92 -26.06 0.71
C LEU A 168 -12.77 -25.11 1.91
N GLY A 169 -13.12 -25.55 3.12
CA GLY A 169 -12.97 -24.77 4.35
C GLY A 169 -11.49 -24.46 4.66
N MET A 170 -10.63 -25.47 4.61
CA MET A 170 -9.18 -25.29 4.78
C MET A 170 -8.59 -24.38 3.70
N TRP A 171 -8.98 -24.58 2.44
CA TRP A 171 -8.54 -23.75 1.33
C TRP A 171 -9.00 -22.29 1.53
N HIS A 172 -10.25 -22.09 1.97
CA HIS A 172 -10.80 -20.79 2.29
C HIS A 172 -10.07 -20.11 3.46
N ASP A 173 -9.73 -20.84 4.52
CA ASP A 173 -8.97 -20.32 5.66
C ASP A 173 -7.54 -19.94 5.27
N GLN A 174 -6.89 -20.76 4.46
CA GLN A 174 -5.55 -20.49 3.94
C GLN A 174 -5.55 -19.26 3.01
N LEU A 175 -6.62 -19.09 2.21
CA LEU A 175 -6.81 -17.90 1.39
C LEU A 175 -7.14 -16.65 2.18
N THR A 176 -8.00 -16.75 3.20
CA THR A 176 -8.34 -15.60 4.04
C THR A 176 -7.17 -15.19 4.93
N GLY A 177 -6.30 -16.12 5.33
CA GLY A 177 -5.04 -15.82 6.00
C GLY A 177 -4.07 -15.05 5.10
N MET A 178 -3.82 -15.57 3.89
CA MET A 178 -2.87 -14.94 2.97
C MET A 178 -3.41 -13.66 2.30
N ASN A 179 -4.72 -13.58 2.04
CA ASN A 179 -5.33 -12.31 1.63
C ASN A 179 -5.15 -11.28 2.73
N ARG A 180 -5.38 -11.62 4.02
CA ARG A 180 -5.19 -10.66 5.13
C ARG A 180 -3.77 -10.10 5.22
N PHE A 181 -2.75 -10.88 4.86
CA PHE A 181 -1.34 -10.47 4.92
C PHE A 181 -1.05 -9.22 4.07
N PHE A 182 -1.62 -9.10 2.87
CA PHE A 182 -1.43 -7.94 1.97
C PHE A 182 -2.73 -7.30 1.46
N TYR A 183 -3.87 -7.53 2.11
CA TYR A 183 -5.19 -7.10 1.61
C TYR A 183 -5.26 -5.58 1.44
N ASP A 184 -4.98 -4.83 2.50
CA ASP A 184 -5.08 -3.36 2.49
C ASP A 184 -4.05 -2.77 1.54
N PHE A 185 -2.87 -3.39 1.47
CA PHE A 185 -1.83 -3.04 0.51
C PHE A 185 -2.29 -3.19 -0.94
N ASN A 186 -2.78 -4.37 -1.34
CA ASN A 186 -3.28 -4.60 -2.69
C ASN A 186 -4.48 -3.70 -3.01
N LEU A 187 -5.37 -3.49 -2.04
CA LEU A 187 -6.54 -2.62 -2.19
C LEU A 187 -6.13 -1.16 -2.47
N TYR A 188 -5.15 -0.64 -1.74
CA TYR A 188 -4.58 0.68 -1.98
C TYR A 188 -3.91 0.75 -3.36
N MET A 189 -3.01 -0.21 -3.65
CA MET A 189 -2.17 -0.19 -4.84
C MET A 189 -2.96 -0.28 -6.15
N LYS A 190 -4.10 -1.00 -6.17
CA LYS A 190 -5.03 -1.04 -7.32
C LYS A 190 -5.45 0.36 -7.79
N LYS A 191 -5.62 1.32 -6.87
CA LYS A 191 -5.96 2.72 -7.18
C LYS A 191 -4.70 3.58 -7.36
N ALA A 192 -3.71 3.37 -6.50
CA ALA A 192 -2.50 4.19 -6.45
C ALA A 192 -1.70 4.12 -7.76
N ILE A 193 -1.60 2.94 -8.39
CA ILE A 193 -0.83 2.77 -9.63
C ILE A 193 -1.36 3.65 -10.75
N ILE A 194 -2.68 3.73 -10.92
CA ILE A 194 -3.30 4.57 -11.95
C ILE A 194 -3.11 6.05 -11.61
N LYS A 195 -3.22 6.40 -10.33
CA LYS A 195 -3.14 7.78 -9.85
C LYS A 195 -1.71 8.34 -9.87
N LEU A 196 -0.71 7.49 -9.62
CA LEU A 196 0.66 7.89 -9.31
C LEU A 196 1.69 7.39 -10.33
N SER A 197 1.26 6.71 -11.40
CA SER A 197 2.16 6.18 -12.45
C SER A 197 3.13 7.22 -13.00
N ASP A 198 2.65 8.45 -13.14
CA ASP A 198 3.38 9.54 -13.79
C ASP A 198 4.13 10.42 -12.76
N ARG A 199 4.04 10.05 -11.47
CA ARG A 199 4.71 10.77 -10.39
C ARG A 199 6.14 10.25 -10.22
N PRO A 200 7.11 11.14 -9.95
CA PRO A 200 8.47 10.71 -9.70
C PRO A 200 8.53 9.83 -8.45
N MET A 201 9.41 8.83 -8.50
CA MET A 201 9.73 7.96 -7.37
C MET A 201 11.24 7.73 -7.32
N LYS A 202 11.73 7.42 -6.11
CA LYS A 202 13.10 7.00 -5.89
C LYS A 202 13.31 5.62 -6.47
N TYR A 203 14.43 5.46 -7.18
CA TYR A 203 14.87 4.18 -7.71
C TYR A 203 15.92 3.56 -6.79
N TYR A 204 15.65 2.32 -6.43
CA TYR A 204 16.47 1.36 -5.70
C TYR A 204 17.05 0.40 -6.72
N THR A 205 18.30 0.68 -7.10
CA THR A 205 19.16 -0.18 -7.90
C THR A 205 20.45 -0.39 -7.12
N TYR A 206 21.36 -1.25 -7.61
CA TYR A 206 22.74 -1.12 -7.13
C TYR A 206 23.21 0.31 -7.40
N ALA A 207 23.88 0.90 -6.42
CA ALA A 207 24.69 2.08 -6.70
C ALA A 207 25.74 1.68 -7.73
N GLU A 208 25.89 2.49 -8.77
CA GLU A 208 27.16 2.53 -9.52
C GLU A 208 28.29 2.98 -8.58
#